data_AF-A0A7S3DDB4-F1
#
_entry.id   AF-A0A7S3DDB4-F1
#
_cell.length_a   1.000
_cell.length_b   1.000
_cell.length_c   1.000
_cell.angle_alpha   90.00
_cell.angle_beta   90.00
_cell.angle_gamma   90.00
#
_symmetry.space_group_name_H-M   'P 1'
#
loop_
_entity.id
_entity.type
_entity.pdbx_description
1 polymer ?
#
loop_
_entity_poly.entity_id
_entity_poly.type
_entity_poly.pdbx_seq_one_letter_code
_entity_poly.pdbx_strand_id
1 'polypeptide(L)'
;VLAEKIVDSLLSLHVEPSFGGPKIVFRVTRGPSDACIGFHCDGVHSSHTVQIPLNPETEYEGGKLVFFNNNEIVVAPRPPGSLSVHEAKVLHGVTKLKRGTRKSLFVVDEAN
;
A
#
# COMPACT_ATOMS: atom_id res chain seq x y z
N VAL A 1 -17.31 19.81 -4.86
CA VAL A 1 -16.49 20.29 -6.00
C VAL A 1 -14.99 19.98 -5.87
N LEU A 2 -14.22 20.53 -4.92
CA LEU A 2 -12.77 20.21 -4.82
C LEU A 2 -12.51 18.82 -4.21
N ALA A 3 -13.21 18.48 -3.13
CA ALA A 3 -13.05 17.17 -2.48
C ALA A 3 -13.43 16.01 -3.43
N GLU A 4 -14.53 16.14 -4.18
CA GLU A 4 -14.93 15.18 -5.22
C GLU A 4 -13.85 15.02 -6.28
N LYS A 5 -13.30 16.13 -6.81
CA LYS A 5 -12.19 16.08 -7.78
C LYS A 5 -10.97 15.36 -7.24
N ILE A 6 -10.66 15.50 -5.95
CA ILE A 6 -9.53 14.79 -5.31
C ILE A 6 -9.85 13.29 -5.20
N VAL A 7 -11.06 12.93 -4.80
CA VAL A 7 -11.50 11.52 -4.74
C VAL A 7 -11.44 10.89 -6.12
N ASP A 8 -11.98 11.54 -7.14
CA ASP A 8 -11.95 11.05 -8.52
C ASP A 8 -10.51 10.88 -9.02
N SER A 9 -9.63 11.83 -8.68
CA SER A 9 -8.20 11.77 -9.04
C SER A 9 -7.44 10.65 -8.31
N LEU A 10 -7.86 10.28 -7.10
CA LEU A 10 -7.27 9.15 -6.37
C LEU A 10 -7.81 7.83 -6.91
N LEU A 11 -9.11 7.73 -7.16
CA LEU A 11 -9.73 6.53 -7.73
C LEU A 11 -9.18 6.22 -9.13
N SER A 12 -8.85 7.23 -9.93
CA SER A 12 -8.25 7.05 -11.26
C SER A 12 -6.82 6.51 -11.25
N LEU A 13 -6.15 6.44 -10.08
CA LEU A 13 -4.87 5.75 -9.96
C LEU A 13 -4.99 4.23 -10.13
N HIS A 14 -6.20 3.69 -9.97
CA HIS A 14 -6.51 2.28 -10.20
C HIS A 14 -7.14 2.14 -11.59
N VAL A 15 -6.30 1.83 -12.58
CA VAL A 15 -6.62 1.99 -14.01
C VAL A 15 -7.28 0.76 -14.65
N GLU A 16 -7.21 -0.40 -14.00
CA GLU A 16 -7.77 -1.64 -14.51
C GLU A 16 -9.24 -1.79 -14.09
N PRO A 17 -10.11 -2.29 -14.99
CA PRO A 17 -11.51 -2.54 -14.65
C PRO A 17 -11.62 -3.62 -13.58
N SER A 18 -11.88 -3.17 -12.35
CA SER A 18 -12.22 -4.03 -11.21
C SER A 18 -13.73 -4.28 -11.17
N PHE A 19 -14.13 -5.50 -10.80
CA PHE A 19 -15.54 -5.83 -10.61
C PHE A 19 -16.05 -5.02 -9.40
N GLY A 20 -16.87 -4.00 -9.65
CA GLY A 20 -17.36 -3.06 -8.62
C GLY A 20 -16.66 -1.70 -8.58
N GLY A 21 -15.52 -1.56 -9.25
CA GLY A 21 -14.72 -0.33 -9.27
C GLY A 21 -13.72 -0.22 -8.11
N PRO A 22 -12.86 0.80 -8.11
CA PRO A 22 -11.88 0.98 -7.05
C PRO A 22 -12.47 1.66 -5.82
N LYS A 23 -11.85 1.42 -4.66
CA LYS A 23 -12.14 2.13 -3.40
C LYS A 23 -10.88 2.68 -2.74
N ILE A 24 -11.07 3.72 -1.93
CA ILE A 24 -10.00 4.31 -1.12
C ILE A 24 -10.06 3.71 0.30
N VAL A 25 -8.92 3.22 0.79
CA VAL A 25 -8.80 2.69 2.16
C VAL A 25 -7.73 3.47 2.92
N PHE A 26 -8.09 4.02 4.08
CA PHE A 26 -7.14 4.60 5.02
C PHE A 26 -6.71 3.55 6.04
N ARG A 27 -5.40 3.29 6.14
CA ARG A 27 -4.83 2.37 7.14
C ARG A 27 -3.88 3.11 8.07
N VAL A 28 -4.04 2.87 9.36
CA VAL A 28 -3.14 3.32 10.43
C VAL A 28 -2.66 2.11 11.19
N THR A 29 -1.35 1.88 11.19
CA THR A 29 -0.72 0.81 11.96
C THR A 29 0.16 1.44 13.04
N ARG A 30 -0.04 1.04 14.29
CA ARG A 30 0.74 1.52 15.44
C ARG A 30 1.68 0.42 15.93
N GLY A 31 2.93 0.79 16.16
CA GLY A 31 3.95 -0.03 16.77
C GLY A 31 4.14 0.31 18.26
N PRO A 32 4.79 -0.56 19.05
CA PRO A 32 5.26 -1.88 18.65
C PRO A 32 4.09 -2.83 18.38
N SER A 33 4.19 -3.62 17.33
CA SER A 33 3.26 -4.71 17.07
C SER A 33 4.00 -5.89 16.44
N ASP A 34 3.50 -7.10 16.68
CA ASP A 34 3.93 -8.29 15.93
C ASP A 34 3.31 -8.34 14.53
N ALA A 35 2.52 -7.31 14.17
CA ALA A 35 1.96 -7.18 12.84
C ALA A 35 3.10 -7.01 11.81
N CYS A 36 3.25 -8.05 11.01
CA CYS A 36 4.00 -8.09 9.79
C CYS A 36 3.14 -8.80 8.75
N ILE A 37 3.45 -8.56 7.49
CA ILE A 37 2.83 -9.30 6.40
C ILE A 37 3.96 -10.10 5.75
N GLY A 38 3.87 -11.42 5.85
CA GLY A 38 4.83 -12.32 5.21
C GLY A 38 4.84 -12.12 3.69
N PHE A 39 5.82 -12.71 3.02
CA PHE A 39 5.84 -12.68 1.55
C PHE A 39 4.60 -13.38 0.98
N HIS A 40 3.88 -12.68 0.13
CA HIS A 40 2.67 -13.15 -0.54
C HIS A 40 2.49 -12.42 -1.88
N CYS A 41 1.63 -12.99 -2.71
CA CYS A 41 0.97 -12.29 -3.81
C CYS A 41 -0.44 -11.91 -3.31
N ASP A 42 -1.02 -10.84 -3.84
CA ASP A 42 -2.40 -10.48 -3.50
C ASP A 42 -3.38 -11.57 -3.99
N GLY A 43 -4.51 -11.70 -3.28
CA GLY A 43 -5.53 -12.70 -3.60
C GLY A 43 -6.25 -12.43 -4.92
N VAL A 44 -7.05 -13.42 -5.37
CA VAL A 44 -7.82 -13.37 -6.64
C VAL A 44 -8.80 -12.20 -6.75
N HIS A 45 -9.08 -11.52 -5.65
CA HIS A 45 -9.96 -10.35 -5.58
C HIS A 45 -9.24 -9.02 -5.82
N SER A 46 -7.92 -9.05 -6.08
CA SER A 46 -7.12 -7.89 -6.40
C SER A 46 -6.55 -8.00 -7.81
N SER A 47 -6.62 -6.91 -8.56
CA SER A 47 -5.88 -6.76 -9.83
C SER A 47 -4.52 -6.11 -9.57
N HIS A 48 -4.51 -5.02 -8.82
CA HIS A 48 -3.32 -4.30 -8.39
C HIS A 48 -3.63 -3.44 -7.17
N THR A 49 -2.58 -3.06 -6.45
CA THR A 49 -2.66 -2.21 -5.27
C THR A 49 -1.87 -0.93 -5.50
N VAL A 50 -2.51 0.22 -5.30
CA VAL A 50 -1.84 1.51 -5.19
C VAL A 50 -1.72 1.88 -3.72
N GLN A 51 -0.53 2.26 -3.28
CA GLN A 51 -0.29 2.73 -1.93
C GLN A 51 0.35 4.12 -1.90
N ILE A 52 -0.18 4.99 -1.03
CA ILE A 52 0.28 6.35 -0.81
C ILE A 52 0.72 6.51 0.65
N PRO A 53 2.03 6.64 0.95
CA PRO A 53 2.51 6.96 2.29
C PRO A 53 2.03 8.35 2.73
N LEU A 54 1.51 8.48 3.95
CA LEU A 54 1.02 9.76 4.47
C LEU A 54 1.95 10.42 5.50
N ASN A 55 3.01 9.71 5.92
CA ASN A 55 3.96 10.22 6.90
C ASN A 55 5.36 9.61 6.68
N PRO A 56 6.43 10.36 7.01
CA PRO A 56 7.79 9.97 6.69
C PRO A 56 8.27 8.81 7.56
N GLU A 57 9.27 8.09 7.06
CA GLU A 57 9.89 6.97 7.79
C GLU A 57 10.64 7.41 9.06
N THR A 58 10.84 8.71 9.29
CA THR A 58 11.38 9.24 10.55
C THR A 58 10.38 9.13 11.71
N GLU A 59 9.09 8.91 11.43
CA GLU A 59 8.05 8.76 12.46
C GLU A 59 7.83 7.31 12.93
N TYR A 60 8.48 6.32 12.29
CA TYR A 60 8.31 4.91 12.63
C TYR A 60 9.54 4.06 12.31
N GLU A 61 9.69 2.93 13.01
CA GLU A 61 10.77 1.97 12.73
C GLU A 61 10.17 0.64 12.25
N GLY A 62 10.66 0.12 11.13
CA GLY A 62 10.09 -1.07 10.47
C GLY A 62 8.94 -0.69 9.55
N GLY A 63 7.95 -1.57 9.35
CA GLY A 63 6.82 -1.31 8.44
C GLY A 63 7.23 -1.05 6.98
N LYS A 64 8.42 -1.51 6.58
CA LYS A 64 8.99 -1.39 5.23
C LYS A 64 8.19 -2.27 4.27
N LEU A 65 7.73 -1.68 3.17
CA LEU A 65 7.21 -2.44 2.03
C LEU A 65 8.42 -3.02 1.28
N VAL A 66 8.43 -4.34 1.11
CA VAL A 66 9.53 -5.05 0.46
C VAL A 66 9.01 -5.90 -0.68
N PHE A 67 9.76 -5.93 -1.77
CA PHE A 67 9.50 -6.74 -2.95
C PHE A 67 10.59 -7.78 -3.10
N PHE A 68 10.23 -8.95 -3.61
CA PHE A 68 11.21 -9.94 -4.04
C PHE A 68 11.35 -9.87 -5.56
N ASN A 69 12.53 -9.48 -6.04
CA ASN A 69 12.81 -9.31 -7.46
C ASN A 69 14.21 -9.83 -7.77
N ASN A 70 14.35 -10.64 -8.83
CA ASN A 70 15.64 -11.18 -9.27
C ASN A 70 16.49 -11.82 -8.15
N ASN A 71 15.88 -12.60 -7.27
CA ASN A 71 16.51 -13.22 -6.09
C ASN A 71 17.02 -12.24 -5.01
N GLU A 72 16.56 -11.00 -5.04
CA GLU A 72 16.92 -9.96 -4.08
C GLU A 72 15.69 -9.39 -3.37
N ILE A 73 15.90 -8.89 -2.16
CA ILE A 73 14.89 -8.13 -1.43
C ILE A 73 15.11 -6.65 -1.74
N VAL A 74 14.12 -6.03 -2.37
CA VAL A 74 14.11 -4.60 -2.68
C VAL A 74 13.19 -3.89 -1.69
N VAL A 75 13.74 -2.92 -0.95
CA VAL A 75 12.95 -2.06 -0.05
C VAL A 75 12.43 -0.89 -0.85
N ALA A 76 11.11 -0.75 -0.95
CA ALA A 76 10.50 0.37 -1.65
C ALA A 76 10.68 1.67 -0.84
N PRO A 77 11.19 2.77 -1.44
CA PRO A 77 11.19 4.08 -0.81
C PRO A 77 9.76 4.52 -0.48
N ARG A 78 9.58 5.21 0.65
CA ARG A 78 8.25 5.68 1.09
C ARG A 78 8.18 7.18 1.45
N PRO A 79 8.62 8.11 0.59
CA PRO A 79 8.35 9.54 0.82
C PRO A 79 6.84 9.81 0.96
N PRO A 80 6.40 10.71 1.87
CA PRO A 80 4.99 11.11 1.94
C PRO A 80 4.48 11.63 0.58
N GLY A 81 3.29 11.18 0.18
CA GLY A 81 2.66 11.55 -1.10
C GLY A 81 3.20 10.82 -2.33
N SER A 82 4.24 10.00 -2.21
CA SER A 82 4.70 9.13 -3.30
C SER A 82 3.71 7.99 -3.56
N LEU A 83 3.83 7.32 -4.71
CA LEU A 83 3.03 6.17 -5.07
C LEU A 83 3.92 4.92 -5.16
N SER A 84 3.43 3.83 -4.58
CA SER A 84 3.87 2.48 -4.91
C SER A 84 2.71 1.77 -5.59
N VAL A 85 2.97 1.13 -6.72
CA VAL A 85 1.98 0.34 -7.46
C VAL A 85 2.56 -1.03 -7.72
N HIS A 86 1.79 -2.07 -7.45
CA HIS A 86 2.16 -3.43 -7.81
C HIS A 86 0.94 -4.23 -8.27
N GLU A 87 1.14 -5.08 -9.26
CA GLU A 87 0.13 -6.05 -9.69
C GLU A 87 -0.03 -7.16 -8.66
N ALA A 88 -1.20 -7.78 -8.62
CA ALA A 88 -1.51 -8.80 -7.61
C ALA A 88 -0.52 -9.98 -7.57
N LYS A 89 0.12 -10.30 -8.71
CA LYS A 89 1.08 -11.41 -8.82
C LYS A 89 2.50 -11.05 -8.37
N VAL A 90 2.77 -9.80 -8.00
CA VAL A 90 4.08 -9.38 -7.51
C VAL A 90 4.28 -9.87 -6.07
N LEU A 91 5.35 -10.65 -5.85
CA LEU A 91 5.68 -11.17 -4.52
C LEU A 91 6.23 -10.05 -3.63
N HIS A 92 5.54 -9.78 -2.53
CA HIS A 92 5.87 -8.68 -1.63
C HIS A 92 5.49 -8.96 -0.18
N GLY A 93 5.98 -8.13 0.74
CA GLY A 93 5.70 -8.24 2.17
C GLY A 93 5.87 -6.92 2.90
N VAL A 94 5.56 -6.92 4.19
CA VAL A 94 5.75 -5.76 5.07
C VAL A 94 6.46 -6.18 6.34
N THR A 95 7.65 -5.62 6.58
CA THR A 95 8.43 -5.93 7.78
C THR A 95 7.68 -5.51 9.05
N LYS A 96 7.92 -6.18 10.17
CA LYS A 96 7.37 -5.84 11.49
C LYS A 96 7.50 -4.34 11.80
N LEU A 97 6.44 -3.72 12.33
CA LEU A 97 6.47 -2.35 12.82
C LEU A 97 6.96 -2.32 14.27
N LYS A 98 8.24 -1.99 14.46
CA LYS A 98 8.92 -2.04 15.76
C LYS A 98 8.53 -0.87 16.66
N ARG A 99 8.26 0.32 16.09
CA ARG A 99 7.91 1.53 16.86
C ARG A 99 7.21 2.57 15.98
N GLY A 100 6.49 3.50 16.59
CA GLY A 100 5.89 4.65 15.92
C GLY A 100 4.55 4.34 15.23
N THR A 101 4.11 5.19 14.32
CA THR A 101 2.83 5.02 13.60
C THR A 101 3.06 5.16 12.10
N ARG A 102 2.58 4.18 11.32
CA ARG A 102 2.60 4.21 9.85
C ARG A 102 1.20 4.48 9.32
N LYS A 103 1.05 5.54 8.52
CA LYS A 103 -0.22 5.97 7.92
C LYS A 103 -0.13 5.84 6.40
N SER A 104 -1.17 5.31 5.78
CA SER A 104 -1.22 5.22 4.30
C SER A 104 -2.65 5.28 3.80
N LEU A 105 -2.82 5.87 2.62
CA LEU A 105 -3.97 5.61 1.76
C LEU A 105 -3.63 4.46 0.83
N PHE A 106 -4.66 3.73 0.46
CA PHE A 106 -4.62 2.70 -0.56
C PHE A 106 -5.75 2.96 -1.55
N VAL A 107 -5.49 2.67 -2.83
CA VAL A 107 -6.52 2.55 -3.86
C VAL A 107 -6.46 1.11 -4.35
N VAL A 108 -7.56 0.39 -4.15
CA VAL A 108 -7.64 -1.07 -4.35
C VAL A 108 -8.99 -1.41 -5.00
N ASP A 109 -9.08 -2.61 -5.56
CA ASP A 109 -10.35 -3.17 -6.02
C ASP A 109 -11.41 -3.18 -4.89
N GLU A 110 -12.70 -3.04 -5.22
CA GLU A 110 -13.78 -2.99 -4.23
C GLU A 110 -13.81 -4.20 -3.29
N ALA A 111 -13.46 -5.39 -3.81
CA ALA A 111 -13.48 -6.65 -3.06
C ALA A 111 -12.26 -6.86 -2.11
N ASN A 112 -11.27 -5.96 -2.09
CA ASN A 112 -10.04 -6.09 -1.28
C ASN A 112 -10.19 -5.68 0.19
#